data_AF-A0A914T948-F1
#
_entry.id   AF-A0A914T948-F1
#
_cell.length_a   1.000
_cell.length_b   1.000
_cell.length_c   1.000
_cell.angle_alpha   90.00
_cell.angle_beta   90.00
_cell.angle_gamma   90.00
#
_symmetry.space_group_name_H-M   'P 1'
#
loop_
_entity.id
_entity.type
_entity.pdbx_description
1 polymer ?
#
loop_
_entity_poly.entity_id
_entity_poly.type
_entity_poly.pdbx_seq_one_letter_code
_entity_poly.pdbx_strand_id
1 'polypeptide(L)' 'MEAWLTSLNCSKCHFFDYREAFCDGDFCQIMDFITDLPLFRDKDHISPLGVRKLKPFLDRAVNEALGICIN' A
#
# COMPACT_ATOMS: atom_id res chain seq x y z
N MET A 1 -13.10 8.58 0.89
CA MET A 1 -11.92 9.36 1.31
C MET A 1 -12.35 10.21 2.50
N GLU A 2 -11.89 9.87 3.71
CA GLU A 2 -12.50 10.34 4.96
C GLU A 2 -12.08 11.77 5.37
N ALA A 3 -12.96 12.45 6.12
CA ALA A 3 -12.91 13.85 6.57
C ALA A 3 -11.67 14.26 7.40
N TRP A 4 -10.77 13.32 7.70
CA TRP A 4 -9.52 13.56 8.45
C TRP A 4 -8.40 14.17 7.59
N LEU A 5 -8.44 13.99 6.27
CA LEU A 5 -7.44 14.55 5.37
C LEU A 5 -7.55 16.08 5.26
N THR A 6 -8.75 16.63 5.41
CA THR A 6 -9.01 18.07 5.34
C THR A 6 -8.40 18.88 6.50
N SER A 7 -7.99 18.25 7.61
CA SER A 7 -7.35 18.94 8.74
C SER A 7 -5.82 18.93 8.70
N LEU A 8 -5.19 18.14 7.83
CA LEU A 8 -3.74 18.09 7.66
C LEU A 8 -3.32 19.17 6.66
N ASN A 9 -3.07 20.38 7.16
CA ASN A 9 -2.53 21.46 6.33
C ASN A 9 -1.03 21.23 6.06
N CYS A 10 -0.72 20.25 5.21
CA CYS A 10 0.65 19.91 4.80
C CYS A 10 0.80 20.04 3.28
N SER A 11 1.60 21.02 2.83
CA SER A 11 1.83 21.28 1.40
C SER A 11 2.93 20.43 0.77
N LYS A 12 3.62 19.58 1.55
CA LYS A 12 4.73 18.72 1.10
C LYS A 12 4.54 17.25 1.51
N CYS A 13 3.34 16.89 1.93
CA CYS A 13 3.02 15.52 2.30
C CYS A 13 2.43 14.78 1.10
N HIS A 14 2.84 13.52 0.94
CA HIS A 14 2.21 12.61 0.01
C HIS A 14 1.36 11.63 0.82
N PHE A 15 0.12 11.42 0.38
CA PHE A 15 -0.76 10.44 0.98
C PHE A 15 -0.71 9.15 0.18
N PHE A 16 -0.53 8.04 0.87
CA PHE A 16 -0.43 6.72 0.25
C PHE A 16 -1.40 5.77 0.93
N ASP A 17 -2.36 5.27 0.17
CA ASP A 17 -3.26 4.23 0.62
C ASP A 17 -2.69 2.85 0.28
N TYR A 18 -1.99 2.24 1.23
CA TYR A 18 -1.38 0.93 1.01
C TYR A 18 -2.40 -0.18 0.73
N ARG A 19 -3.70 0.05 1.00
CA ARG A 19 -4.76 -0.90 0.67
C ARG A 19 -4.86 -1.12 -0.84
N GLU A 20 -4.50 -0.15 -1.67
CA GLU A 20 -4.45 -0.30 -3.14
C GLU A 20 -3.50 -1.43 -3.58
N ALA A 21 -2.52 -1.78 -2.76
CA ALA A 21 -1.64 -2.91 -3.07
C ALA A 21 -2.33 -4.27 -2.85
N PHE A 22 -3.44 -4.32 -2.10
CA PHE A 22 -4.13 -5.56 -1.73
C PHE A 22 -5.57 -5.62 -2.24
N CYS A 23 -6.22 -4.48 -2.44
CA CYS A 23 -7.65 -4.37 -2.67
C CYS A 23 -7.97 -3.68 -4.00
N ASP A 24 -8.99 -4.19 -4.68
CA ASP A 24 -9.65 -3.57 -5.81
C ASP A 24 -11.11 -3.31 -5.43
N GLY A 25 -11.42 -2.04 -5.13
CA GLY A 25 -12.68 -1.65 -4.51
C GLY A 25 -12.91 -2.35 -3.17
N ASP A 26 -13.99 -3.12 -3.08
CA ASP A 26 -14.40 -3.84 -1.87
C ASP A 26 -13.75 -5.22 -1.71
N PHE A 27 -12.97 -5.66 -2.70
CA PHE A 27 -12.36 -7.00 -2.71
C PHE A 27 -10.87 -6.93 -2.43
N CYS A 28 -10.43 -7.60 -1.36
CA CYS A 28 -9.02 -7.67 -0.98
C CYS A 28 -8.45 -9.07 -1.18
N GLN A 29 -7.28 -9.13 -1.80
CA GLN A 29 -6.48 -10.34 -1.88
C GLN A 29 -5.83 -10.61 -0.52
N ILE A 30 -6.23 -11.73 0.10
CA ILE A 30 -5.68 -12.20 1.38
C ILE A 30 -4.74 -13.40 1.23
N MET A 31 -4.76 -14.05 0.07
CA MET A 31 -3.94 -15.22 -0.28
C MET A 31 -3.18 -14.97 -1.58
N ASP A 32 -1.94 -15.43 -1.67
CA ASP A 32 -1.18 -15.43 -2.91
C ASP A 32 -1.63 -16.58 -3.82
N PHE A 33 -2.07 -16.28 -5.05
CA PHE A 33 -2.62 -17.30 -5.95
C PHE A 33 -1.58 -18.30 -6.49
N ILE A 34 -0.29 -17.98 -6.40
CA ILE A 34 0.78 -18.85 -6.91
C ILE A 34 1.19 -19.86 -5.84
N THR A 35 1.36 -19.39 -4.60
CA THR A 35 1.89 -20.19 -3.49
C THR A 35 0.81 -20.75 -2.57
N ASP A 36 -0.43 -20.28 -2.69
CA ASP A 36 -1.53 -20.57 -1.76
C ASP A 36 -1.18 -20.27 -0.29
N LEU A 37 -0.33 -19.24 -0.10
CA LEU A 37 0.09 -18.78 1.22
C LEU A 37 -0.54 -17.43 1.56
N PRO A 38 -0.82 -17.17 2.84
CA PRO A 38 -1.49 -15.95 3.25
C PRO A 38 -0.58 -14.72 3.11
N LEU A 39 -1.16 -13.63 2.63
CA LEU A 39 -0.51 -12.31 2.51
C LEU A 39 -0.48 -11.57 3.87
N PHE A 40 -1.28 -12.02 4.83
CA PHE A 40 -1.34 -11.50 6.20
C PHE A 40 -1.11 -12.64 7.18
N ARG A 41 -0.30 -12.43 8.21
CA ARG A 41 -0.04 -13.45 9.25
C ARG A 41 -1.22 -13.57 10.20
N ASP A 42 -1.84 -12.45 10.50
CA ASP A 42 -3.01 -12.27 11.34
C ASP A 42 -3.74 -10.99 10.90
N LYS A 43 -4.72 -10.53 11.69
CA LYS A 43 -5.50 -9.32 11.37
C LYS A 43 -4.69 -8.01 11.38
N ASP A 44 -3.50 -7.99 11.98
CA ASP A 44 -2.72 -6.78 12.23
C ASP A 44 -1.38 -6.77 11.45
N HIS A 45 -0.86 -7.94 11.06
CA HIS A 45 0.47 -8.08 10.48
C HIS A 45 0.47 -8.60 9.04
N ILE A 46 1.18 -7.89 8.15
CA ILE A 46 1.45 -8.34 6.78
C ILE A 46 2.52 -9.44 6.81
N SER A 47 2.32 -10.53 6.06
CA SER A 47 3.29 -11.62 5.96
C SER A 47 4.48 -11.21 5.07
N PRO A 48 5.60 -11.97 5.06
CA PRO A 48 6.71 -11.70 4.14
C PRO A 48 6.29 -11.69 2.66
N LEU A 49 5.27 -12.47 2.28
CA LEU A 49 4.70 -12.44 0.94
C LEU A 49 3.91 -11.16 0.69
N GLY A 50 3.09 -10.73 1.66
CA GLY A 50 2.36 -9.47 1.58
C GLY A 50 3.30 -8.27 1.46
N VAL A 51 4.44 -8.25 2.18
CA VAL A 51 5.45 -7.19 2.04
C VAL A 51 6.05 -7.17 0.64
N ARG A 52 6.32 -8.34 0.04
CA ARG A 52 6.79 -8.41 -1.36
C ARG A 52 5.74 -7.87 -2.33
N LYS A 53 4.46 -8.15 -2.10
CA LYS A 53 3.36 -7.58 -2.90
C LYS A 53 3.26 -6.06 -2.74
N LEU A 54 3.56 -5.53 -1.55
CA LEU A 54 3.58 -4.10 -1.25
C LEU A 54 4.77 -3.36 -1.90
N LYS A 55 5.86 -4.07 -2.24
CA LYS A 55 7.11 -3.45 -2.69
C LYS A 55 6.94 -2.46 -3.85
N PRO A 56 6.24 -2.76 -4.95
CA PRO A 56 6.06 -1.80 -6.05
C PRO A 56 5.35 -0.51 -5.60
N PHE A 57 4.40 -0.63 -4.67
CA PHE A 57 3.69 0.50 -4.10
C PHE A 57 4.62 1.36 -3.22
N LEU A 58 5.46 0.73 -2.38
CA LEU A 58 6.46 1.44 -1.57
C LEU A 58 7.53 2.12 -2.42
N ASP A 59 8.00 1.44 -3.47
CA ASP A 59 8.99 2.00 -4.39
C ASP A 59 8.43 3.26 -5.07
N ARG A 60 7.17 3.22 -5.52
CA ARG A 60 6.47 4.40 -6.05
C ARG A 60 6.36 5.51 -5.01
N ALA A 61 5.93 5.17 -3.79
CA ALA A 61 5.78 6.15 -2.72
C ALA A 61 7.08 6.87 -2.35
N VAL A 62 8.18 6.11 -2.27
CA VAL A 62 9.51 6.67 -2.01
C VAL A 62 9.97 7.55 -3.18
N ASN A 63 9.80 7.10 -4.42
CA ASN A 63 10.21 7.87 -5.59
C ASN A 63 9.43 9.19 -5.73
N GLU A 64 8.12 9.17 -5.48
CA GLU A 64 7.30 10.39 -5.44
C GLU A 64 7.75 11.35 -4.33
N ALA A 65 8.01 10.83 -3.12
CA ALA A 65 8.47 11.64 -2.00
C ALA A 65 9.87 12.24 -2.22
N LEU A 66 10.74 11.54 -2.97
CA LEU A 66 12.09 12.01 -3.32
C LEU A 66 12.11 12.89 -4.58
N GLY A 67 10.98 13.04 -5.30
CA GLY A 67 10.92 13.76 -6.57
C GLY A 67 11.68 13.07 -7.70
N ILE A 68 11.86 11.74 -7.63
CA ILE A 68 12.49 10.94 -8.67
C ILE A 68 11.41 10.59 -9.69
N CYS A 69 11.38 11.29 -10.83
CA CYS A 69 10.50 10.94 -11.95
C CYS A 69 10.94 9.60 -12.55
N ILE A 70 10.09 8.58 -12.45
CA ILE A 70 10.24 7.34 -13.22
C ILE A 70 9.58 7.60 -14.57
N ASN A 71 10.38 7.67 -15.65
CA ASN A 71 9.89 7.74 -17.02
C ASN A 71 9.30 6.40 -17.49
#